data_AF-A0A920R821-F1
#
_entry.id   AF-A0A920R821-F1
#
_cell.length_a   1.000
_cell.length_b   1.000
_cell.length_c   1.000
_cell.angle_alpha   90.00
_cell.angle_beta   90.00
_cell.angle_gamma   90.00
#
_symmetry.space_group_name_H-M   'P 1'
#
loop_
_entity.id
_entity.type
_entity.pdbx_description
1 polymer ?
#
loop_
_entity_poly.entity_id
_entity_poly.type
_entity_poly.pdbx_seq_one_letter_code
_entity_poly.pdbx_strand_id
1 'polypeptide(L)'
;MGTILFGIGVAVLVGSLEPRIANVNPFYVFICGAIGICAMILPGLSGAFILLLLGIYQFILTALVQFDVIYIIIFASGCFVGLLGFSRILAWLLKNYHNLTFGFISGMLLGSIYVLWPWQQAISFYMDSSGAQHPLQTVNIWPLNYTEITGNPSWMAISLISFVGGIAVVVLLHSIFDKKDAANV
;
A
#
# COMPACT_ATOMS: atom_id res chain seq x y z
N MET A 1 -2.10 -2.87 22.88
CA MET A 1 -0.75 -3.22 22.41
C MET A 1 -0.71 -4.41 21.45
N GLY A 2 -1.26 -5.57 21.81
CA GLY A 2 -1.12 -6.80 20.99
C GLY A 2 -1.60 -6.69 19.54
N THR A 3 -2.71 -5.99 19.28
CA THR A 3 -3.23 -5.77 17.92
C THR A 3 -2.34 -4.89 17.04
N ILE A 4 -1.63 -3.93 17.64
CA ILE A 4 -0.70 -3.05 16.93
C ILE A 4 0.52 -3.87 16.48
N LEU A 5 1.12 -4.64 17.39
CA LEU A 5 2.25 -5.51 17.07
C LEU A 5 1.88 -6.54 16.00
N PHE A 6 0.66 -7.10 16.09
CA PHE A 6 0.14 -8.00 15.08
C PHE A 6 -0.01 -7.31 13.71
N GLY A 7 -0.57 -6.09 13.68
CA GLY A 7 -0.67 -5.30 12.44
C GLY A 7 0.68 -4.98 11.82
N ILE A 8 1.68 -4.60 12.62
CA ILE A 8 3.06 -4.36 12.15
C ILE A 8 3.63 -5.65 11.55
N GLY A 9 3.51 -6.77 12.27
CA GLY A 9 4.02 -8.06 11.81
C GLY A 9 3.42 -8.49 10.47
N VAL A 10 2.10 -8.33 10.30
CA VAL A 10 1.41 -8.63 9.03
C VAL A 10 1.91 -7.73 7.91
N ALA A 11 2.01 -6.41 8.13
CA ALA A 11 2.45 -5.47 7.10
C ALA A 11 3.89 -5.72 6.65
N VAL A 12 4.81 -5.97 7.59
CA VAL A 12 6.21 -6.29 7.28
C VAL A 12 6.31 -7.63 6.57
N LEU A 13 5.61 -8.66 7.05
CA LEU A 13 5.62 -9.98 6.42
C LEU A 13 5.13 -9.92 4.98
N VAL A 14 4.02 -9.22 4.72
CA VAL A 14 3.49 -9.03 3.36
C VAL A 14 4.46 -8.22 2.50
N GLY A 15 5.08 -7.17 3.06
CA GLY A 15 6.09 -6.37 2.36
C GLY A 15 7.38 -7.10 2.01
N SER A 16 7.72 -8.16 2.76
CA SER A 16 8.90 -9.00 2.50
C SER A 16 8.63 -10.18 1.57
N LEU A 17 7.38 -10.37 1.10
CA LEU A 17 7.08 -11.42 0.12
C LEU A 17 7.68 -11.05 -1.24
N GLU A 18 8.27 -12.04 -1.90
CA GLU A 18 8.76 -11.88 -3.26
C GLU A 18 7.63 -12.10 -4.28
N PRO A 19 7.57 -11.32 -5.37
CA PRO A 19 6.63 -11.54 -6.47
C PRO A 19 6.76 -12.94 -7.05
N ARG A 20 5.65 -13.67 -7.14
CA ARG A 20 5.60 -15.03 -7.72
C ARG A 20 5.12 -14.99 -9.15
N ILE A 21 5.68 -15.85 -10.02
CA ILE A 21 5.10 -16.13 -11.33
C ILE A 21 3.92 -17.10 -11.14
N ALA A 22 2.72 -16.66 -11.51
CA ALA A 22 1.49 -17.43 -11.35
C ALA A 22 0.96 -17.96 -12.70
N ASN A 23 0.38 -19.15 -12.68
CA ASN A 23 -0.37 -19.68 -13.81
C ASN A 23 -1.71 -18.95 -13.89
N VAL A 24 -1.88 -18.13 -14.92
CA VAL A 24 -3.07 -17.30 -15.08
C VAL A 24 -4.24 -18.12 -15.61
N ASN A 25 -5.27 -18.26 -14.79
CA ASN A 25 -6.56 -18.85 -15.16
C ASN A 25 -7.66 -17.80 -14.89
N PRO A 26 -8.73 -17.71 -15.70
CA PRO A 26 -9.94 -16.93 -15.41
C PRO A 26 -10.38 -16.91 -13.94
N PHE A 27 -10.45 -18.08 -13.28
CA PHE A 27 -10.84 -18.14 -11.87
C PHE A 27 -9.81 -17.47 -10.95
N TYR A 28 -8.52 -17.65 -11.24
CA TYR A 28 -7.45 -16.99 -10.49
C TYR A 28 -7.53 -15.46 -10.64
N VAL A 29 -7.79 -14.96 -11.85
CA VAL A 29 -7.97 -13.53 -12.12
C VAL A 29 -9.14 -12.95 -11.31
N PHE A 30 -10.26 -13.66 -11.22
CA PHE A 30 -11.39 -13.27 -10.38
C PHE A 30 -10.98 -13.13 -8.90
N ILE A 31 -10.31 -14.13 -8.34
CA ILE A 31 -9.88 -14.13 -6.94
C ILE A 31 -8.85 -13.02 -6.68
N CYS A 32 -7.89 -12.83 -7.57
CA CYS A 32 -6.91 -11.76 -7.45
C CYS A 32 -7.55 -10.38 -7.55
N GLY A 33 -8.58 -10.18 -8.39
CA GLY A 33 -9.36 -8.94 -8.41
C GLY A 33 -10.07 -8.68 -7.09
N ALA A 34 -10.72 -9.71 -6.53
CA ALA A 34 -11.36 -9.62 -5.22
C ALA A 34 -10.37 -9.28 -4.10
N ILE A 35 -9.23 -9.96 -4.02
CA ILE A 35 -8.21 -9.70 -3.00
C ILE A 35 -7.55 -8.32 -3.21
N GLY A 36 -7.24 -7.98 -4.46
CA GLY A 36 -6.58 -6.73 -4.83
C GLY A 36 -7.39 -5.50 -4.42
N ILE A 37 -8.70 -5.50 -4.68
CA ILE A 37 -9.56 -4.37 -4.27
C ILE A 37 -9.73 -4.30 -2.74
N CYS A 38 -9.75 -5.44 -2.05
CA CYS A 38 -9.82 -5.45 -0.58
C CYS A 38 -8.56 -4.81 0.01
N ALA A 39 -7.40 -5.13 -0.55
CA ALA A 39 -6.13 -4.52 -0.16
C ALA A 39 -6.09 -3.01 -0.46
N MET A 40 -6.76 -2.53 -1.52
CA MET A 40 -6.86 -1.08 -1.78
C MET A 40 -7.70 -0.33 -0.74
N ILE A 41 -8.69 -0.99 -0.12
CA ILE A 41 -9.51 -0.37 0.93
C ILE A 41 -8.78 -0.40 2.27
N LEU A 42 -8.04 -1.47 2.56
CA LEU A 42 -7.37 -1.64 3.84
C LEU A 42 -6.19 -0.67 3.97
N PRO A 43 -6.17 0.25 4.95
CA PRO A 43 -5.09 1.22 5.10
C PRO A 43 -3.76 0.50 5.40
N GLY A 44 -2.70 0.89 4.71
CA GLY A 44 -1.35 0.35 4.93
C GLY A 44 -0.94 -0.80 4.00
N LEU A 45 -1.82 -1.28 3.11
CA LEU A 45 -1.47 -2.20 2.02
C LEU A 45 -1.81 -1.58 0.66
N SER A 46 -0.92 -1.74 -0.32
CA SER A 46 -1.17 -1.28 -1.70
C SER A 46 -1.76 -2.42 -2.53
N GLY A 47 -2.96 -2.23 -3.10
CA GLY A 47 -3.58 -3.26 -3.93
C GLY A 47 -2.79 -3.59 -5.19
N ALA A 48 -2.13 -2.61 -5.81
CA ALA A 48 -1.24 -2.86 -6.95
C ALA A 48 -0.02 -3.72 -6.55
N PHE A 49 0.52 -3.49 -5.34
CA PHE A 49 1.58 -4.33 -4.78
C PHE A 49 1.10 -5.76 -4.52
N ILE A 50 -0.11 -5.93 -3.97
CA ILE A 50 -0.69 -7.27 -3.81
C ILE A 50 -0.88 -7.98 -5.16
N LEU A 51 -1.29 -7.27 -6.21
CA LEU A 51 -1.38 -7.86 -7.56
C LEU A 51 -0.02 -8.25 -8.15
N LEU A 52 1.03 -7.48 -7.84
CA LEU A 52 2.42 -7.82 -8.19
C LEU A 52 2.86 -9.09 -7.44
N LEU A 53 2.60 -9.18 -6.14
CA LEU A 53 2.91 -10.36 -5.34
C LEU A 53 2.18 -11.62 -5.84
N LEU A 54 0.91 -11.46 -6.24
CA LEU A 54 0.10 -12.52 -6.82
C LEU A 54 0.50 -12.87 -8.26
N GLY A 55 1.43 -12.12 -8.87
CA GLY A 55 1.97 -12.41 -10.19
C GLY A 55 1.08 -12.03 -11.37
N ILE A 56 -0.03 -11.32 -11.14
CA ILE A 56 -1.00 -11.02 -12.20
C ILE A 56 -0.97 -9.57 -12.67
N TYR A 57 -0.20 -8.71 -12.01
CA TYR A 57 -0.16 -7.28 -12.31
C TYR A 57 0.12 -7.01 -13.80
N GLN A 58 1.19 -7.59 -14.34
CA GLN A 58 1.57 -7.42 -15.75
C GLN A 58 0.52 -8.02 -16.71
N PHE A 59 -0.10 -9.13 -16.31
CA PHE A 59 -1.17 -9.75 -17.09
C PHE A 59 -2.39 -8.82 -17.21
N ILE A 60 -2.84 -8.23 -16.10
CA ILE A 60 -3.98 -7.31 -16.10
C ILE A 60 -3.66 -6.00 -16.82
N LEU A 61 -2.45 -5.46 -16.67
CA LEU A 61 -2.01 -4.30 -17.45
C LEU A 61 -2.05 -4.60 -18.96
N THR A 62 -1.53 -5.76 -19.36
CA THR A 62 -1.56 -6.18 -20.77
C THR A 62 -2.99 -6.34 -21.28
N ALA A 63 -3.85 -6.99 -20.49
CA ALA A 63 -5.27 -7.15 -20.82
C ALA A 63 -5.99 -5.80 -20.98
N LEU A 64 -5.68 -4.80 -20.13
CA LEU A 64 -6.22 -3.45 -20.25
C LEU A 64 -5.72 -2.74 -21.51
N VAL A 65 -4.43 -2.81 -21.81
CA VAL A 65 -3.82 -2.16 -23.00
C VAL A 65 -4.33 -2.79 -24.29
N GLN A 66 -4.47 -4.12 -24.33
CA GLN A 66 -4.96 -4.86 -25.49
C GLN A 66 -6.49 -4.93 -25.57
N PHE A 67 -7.21 -4.33 -24.63
CA PHE A 67 -8.67 -4.41 -24.52
C PHE A 67 -9.17 -5.87 -24.54
N ASP A 68 -8.52 -6.76 -23.79
CA ASP A 68 -9.01 -8.11 -23.56
C ASP A 68 -10.22 -8.08 -22.61
N VAL A 69 -11.39 -7.82 -23.20
CA VAL A 69 -12.66 -7.62 -22.50
C VAL A 69 -13.02 -8.80 -21.59
N ILE A 70 -12.63 -10.03 -21.96
CA ILE A 70 -12.96 -11.23 -21.20
C ILE A 70 -12.29 -11.15 -19.82
N TYR A 71 -10.97 -10.97 -19.79
CA TYR A 71 -10.25 -10.91 -18.51
C TYR A 71 -10.54 -9.63 -17.72
N ILE A 72 -10.80 -8.52 -18.41
CA ILE A 72 -11.22 -7.26 -17.75
C ILE A 72 -12.53 -7.45 -17.00
N ILE A 73 -13.56 -8.04 -17.65
CA ILE A 73 -14.86 -8.26 -17.00
C ILE A 73 -14.72 -9.23 -15.82
N ILE A 74 -13.94 -10.29 -15.98
CA ILE A 74 -13.70 -11.26 -14.90
C ILE A 74 -13.01 -10.59 -13.71
N PHE A 75 -11.95 -9.83 -13.96
CA PHE A 75 -11.25 -9.06 -12.92
C PHE A 75 -12.19 -8.05 -12.25
N ALA A 76 -12.94 -7.28 -13.03
CA ALA A 76 -13.90 -6.29 -12.55
C ALA A 76 -15.02 -6.92 -11.70
N SER A 77 -15.52 -8.10 -12.10
CA SER A 77 -16.52 -8.83 -11.32
C SER A 77 -15.95 -9.31 -9.98
N GLY A 78 -14.68 -9.75 -9.97
CA GLY A 78 -13.94 -10.07 -8.74
C GLY A 78 -13.83 -8.86 -7.83
N CYS A 79 -13.42 -7.71 -8.38
CA CYS A 79 -13.37 -6.45 -7.66
C CYS A 79 -14.75 -6.06 -7.08
N PHE A 80 -15.82 -6.19 -7.85
CA PHE A 80 -17.16 -5.85 -7.38
C PHE A 80 -17.59 -6.72 -6.18
N VAL A 81 -17.41 -8.04 -6.29
CA VAL A 81 -17.74 -8.98 -5.21
C VAL A 81 -16.86 -8.74 -3.98
N GLY A 82 -15.55 -8.56 -4.18
CA GLY A 82 -14.59 -8.28 -3.12
C GLY A 82 -14.92 -6.99 -2.38
N LEU A 83 -15.20 -5.90 -3.10
CA LEU A 83 -15.55 -4.60 -2.53
C LEU A 83 -16.80 -4.68 -1.65
N LEU A 84 -17.87 -5.30 -2.15
CA LEU A 84 -19.12 -5.43 -1.42
C LEU A 84 -18.99 -6.31 -0.17
N GLY A 85 -18.27 -7.43 -0.28
CA GLY A 85 -18.03 -8.34 0.84
C GLY A 85 -17.17 -7.67 1.91
N PHE A 86 -16.03 -7.11 1.51
CA PHE A 86 -15.06 -6.53 2.42
C PHE A 86 -15.56 -5.26 3.08
N SER A 87 -16.26 -4.37 2.36
CA SER A 87 -16.85 -3.16 2.94
C SER A 87 -17.81 -3.49 4.09
N ARG A 88 -18.64 -4.53 3.94
CA ARG A 88 -19.53 -4.99 5.01
C ARG A 88 -18.78 -5.58 6.20
N ILE A 89 -17.77 -6.40 5.94
CA ILE A 89 -16.94 -7.02 6.98
C ILE A 89 -16.20 -5.94 7.78
N LEU A 90 -15.57 -4.98 7.09
CA LEU A 90 -14.82 -3.91 7.73
C LEU A 90 -15.75 -2.99 8.53
N ALA A 91 -16.92 -2.62 7.99
CA ALA A 91 -17.91 -1.84 8.71
C ALA A 91 -18.40 -2.57 9.98
N TRP A 92 -18.63 -3.88 9.88
CA TRP A 92 -19.01 -4.70 11.03
C TRP A 92 -17.89 -4.80 12.08
N LEU A 93 -16.63 -4.94 11.66
CA LEU A 93 -15.45 -4.96 12.55
C LEU A 93 -15.26 -3.62 13.28
N LEU A 94 -15.37 -2.50 12.56
CA LEU A 94 -15.27 -1.17 13.17
C LEU A 94 -16.41 -0.87 14.14
N LYS A 95 -17.61 -1.43 13.90
CA LYS A 95 -18.77 -1.26 14.78
C LYS A 95 -18.67 -2.12 16.06
N ASN A 96 -18.29 -3.38 15.94
CA ASN A 96 -18.31 -4.32 17.08
C ASN A 96 -16.96 -4.44 17.80
N TYR A 97 -15.85 -4.21 17.09
CA TYR A 97 -14.48 -4.38 17.57
C TYR A 97 -13.63 -3.13 17.32
N HIS A 98 -14.19 -1.95 17.62
CA HIS A 98 -13.57 -0.65 17.34
C HIS A 98 -12.11 -0.58 17.80
N ASN A 99 -11.83 -0.79 19.09
CA ASN A 99 -10.47 -0.68 19.63
C ASN A 99 -9.48 -1.68 19.03
N LEU A 100 -9.94 -2.91 18.71
CA LEU A 100 -9.07 -3.93 18.11
C LEU A 100 -8.76 -3.59 16.65
N THR A 101 -9.77 -3.20 15.89
CA THR A 101 -9.65 -2.86 14.47
C THR A 101 -8.79 -1.61 14.27
N PHE A 102 -9.02 -0.56 15.07
CA PHE A 102 -8.16 0.63 15.06
C PHE A 102 -6.72 0.30 15.43
N GLY A 103 -6.48 -0.49 16.48
CA GLY A 103 -5.13 -0.93 16.83
C GLY A 103 -4.44 -1.72 15.71
N PHE A 104 -5.16 -2.60 15.02
CA PHE A 104 -4.63 -3.35 13.90
C PHE A 104 -4.29 -2.45 12.69
N ILE A 105 -5.20 -1.56 12.31
CA ILE A 105 -4.99 -0.60 11.21
C ILE A 105 -3.81 0.33 11.53
N SER A 106 -3.74 0.91 12.73
CA SER A 106 -2.61 1.71 13.16
C SER A 106 -1.30 0.92 13.14
N GLY A 107 -1.34 -0.36 13.54
CA GLY A 107 -0.19 -1.26 13.42
C GLY A 107 0.26 -1.47 11.97
N MET A 108 -0.65 -1.74 11.05
CA MET A 108 -0.31 -1.88 9.62
C MET A 108 0.24 -0.59 9.02
N LEU A 109 -0.34 0.57 9.36
CA LEU A 109 0.16 1.87 8.94
C LEU A 109 1.59 2.11 9.45
N LEU A 110 1.88 1.80 10.72
CA LEU A 110 3.23 1.87 11.28
C LEU A 110 4.18 0.89 10.58
N GLY A 111 3.75 -0.34 10.30
CA GLY A 111 4.53 -1.32 9.56
C GLY A 111 4.82 -0.88 8.11
N SER A 112 3.91 -0.14 7.48
CA SER A 112 4.12 0.40 6.13
C SER A 112 5.28 1.39 6.03
N ILE A 113 5.65 2.06 7.13
CA ILE A 113 6.82 2.95 7.19
C ILE A 113 8.12 2.18 6.89
N TYR A 114 8.20 0.92 7.32
CA TYR A 114 9.33 0.07 6.99
C TYR A 114 9.39 -0.24 5.49
N VAL A 115 8.25 -0.53 4.86
CA VAL A 115 8.19 -0.85 3.42
C VAL A 115 8.43 0.39 2.56
N LEU A 116 7.92 1.56 2.98
CA LEU A 116 8.02 2.85 2.28
C LEU A 116 9.22 3.69 2.74
N TRP A 117 10.24 3.06 3.31
CA TRP A 117 11.40 3.76 3.80
C TRP A 117 12.05 4.59 2.67
N PRO A 118 12.26 5.90 2.86
CA PRO A 118 12.61 6.79 1.74
C PRO A 118 14.03 6.56 1.20
N TRP A 119 14.93 5.98 2.00
CA TRP A 119 16.30 5.67 1.58
C TRP A 119 16.39 4.22 1.12
N GLN A 120 16.19 4.01 -0.18
CA GLN A 120 16.17 2.70 -0.81
C GLN A 120 17.19 2.63 -1.96
N GLN A 121 17.87 1.49 -2.08
CA GLN A 121 18.73 1.20 -3.22
C GLN A 121 18.06 0.18 -4.13
N ALA A 122 17.93 0.53 -5.41
CA ALA A 122 17.44 -0.37 -6.44
C ALA A 122 18.50 -1.43 -6.77
N ILE A 123 18.17 -2.70 -6.59
CA ILE A 123 19.05 -3.84 -6.91
C ILE A 123 18.72 -4.49 -8.26
N SER A 124 17.51 -4.28 -8.77
CA SER A 124 17.09 -4.77 -10.09
C SER A 124 16.22 -3.74 -10.79
N PHE A 125 16.37 -3.60 -12.11
CA PHE A 125 15.64 -2.63 -12.93
C PHE A 125 14.80 -3.35 -13.99
N TYR A 126 13.58 -2.85 -14.24
CA TYR A 126 12.83 -3.15 -15.45
C TYR A 126 12.90 -1.98 -16.42
N MET A 127 12.91 -2.29 -17.71
CA MET A 127 12.75 -1.28 -18.75
C MET A 127 11.27 -1.12 -19.04
N ASP A 128 10.74 0.08 -18.84
CA ASP A 128 9.41 0.43 -19.32
C ASP A 128 9.40 0.54 -20.86
N SER A 129 8.22 0.48 -21.46
CA SER A 129 7.93 0.69 -22.88
C SER A 129 8.51 1.98 -23.47
N SER A 130 8.78 2.97 -22.61
CA SER A 130 9.46 4.24 -22.92
C SER A 130 10.99 4.16 -22.94
N GLY A 131 11.57 3.01 -22.61
CA GLY A 131 13.01 2.83 -22.42
C GLY A 131 13.55 3.34 -21.07
N ALA A 132 12.67 3.76 -20.15
CA ALA A 132 13.07 4.21 -18.82
C ALA A 132 13.33 3.02 -17.87
N GLN A 133 14.44 3.07 -17.12
CA GLN A 133 14.75 2.09 -16.08
C GLN A 133 13.99 2.40 -14.80
N HIS A 134 13.16 1.46 -14.35
CA HIS A 134 12.42 1.55 -13.10
C HIS A 134 12.85 0.43 -12.14
N PRO A 135 12.96 0.71 -10.83
CA PRO A 135 13.38 -0.29 -9.86
C PRO A 135 12.30 -1.36 -9.64
N LEU A 136 12.64 -2.64 -9.86
CA LEU A 136 11.79 -3.80 -9.55
C LEU A 136 11.91 -4.25 -8.09
N GLN A 137 13.10 -4.10 -7.52
CA GLN A 137 13.41 -4.49 -6.14
C GLN A 137 14.29 -3.43 -5.51
N THR A 138 13.94 -3.06 -4.28
CA THR A 138 14.68 -2.09 -3.48
C THR A 138 15.06 -2.68 -2.14
N VAL A 139 16.25 -2.33 -1.63
CA VAL A 139 16.67 -2.63 -0.26
C VAL A 139 16.76 -1.35 0.55
N ASN A 140 16.29 -1.41 1.78
CA ASN A 140 16.33 -0.29 2.70
C ASN A 140 17.75 -0.06 3.20
N ILE A 141 18.23 1.18 3.07
CA ILE A 141 19.53 1.62 3.56
C ILE A 141 19.37 2.80 4.51
N TRP A 142 20.39 3.04 5.33
CA TRP A 142 20.38 4.15 6.26
C TRP A 142 20.67 5.49 5.55
N PRO A 143 20.02 6.60 5.94
CA PRO A 143 20.21 7.92 5.33
C PRO A 143 21.65 8.41 5.34
N LEU A 144 22.41 8.05 6.39
CA LEU A 144 23.80 8.46 6.58
C LEU A 144 24.73 7.86 5.52
N ASN A 145 24.43 6.64 5.07
CA ASN A 145 25.26 5.92 4.09
C ASN A 145 24.68 6.05 2.67
N TYR A 146 23.50 6.67 2.52
CA TYR A 146 22.79 6.77 1.23
C TYR A 146 23.61 7.48 0.17
N THR A 147 24.28 8.57 0.54
CA THR A 147 25.11 9.37 -0.37
C THR A 147 26.33 8.59 -0.86
N GLU A 148 26.92 7.78 0.01
CA GLU A 148 28.10 6.96 -0.32
C GLU A 148 27.72 5.78 -1.23
N ILE A 149 26.54 5.18 -1.00
CA ILE A 149 26.10 3.97 -1.71
C ILE A 149 25.46 4.30 -3.07
N THR A 150 24.62 5.34 -3.14
CA THR A 150 23.84 5.63 -4.35
C THR A 150 24.44 6.75 -5.20
N GLY A 151 25.41 7.49 -4.68
CA GLY A 151 25.95 8.70 -5.32
C GLY A 151 24.98 9.88 -5.38
N ASN A 152 23.73 9.70 -4.91
CA ASN A 152 22.72 10.73 -4.88
C ASN A 152 22.67 11.41 -3.50
N PRO A 153 22.45 12.75 -3.44
CA PRO A 153 22.21 13.43 -2.18
C PRO A 153 21.02 12.80 -1.43
N SER A 154 21.13 12.66 -0.10
CA SER A 154 20.11 12.01 0.74
C SER A 154 18.90 12.90 1.07
N TRP A 155 19.00 14.22 0.84
CA TRP A 155 17.95 15.23 1.07
C TRP A 155 17.36 15.19 2.48
N MET A 156 18.12 14.69 3.46
CA MET A 156 17.67 14.39 4.81
C MET A 156 17.06 15.60 5.53
N ALA A 157 17.65 16.79 5.38
CA ALA A 157 17.13 18.02 5.97
C ALA A 157 15.74 18.39 5.40
N ILE A 158 15.55 18.25 4.09
CA ILE A 158 14.28 18.57 3.41
C ILE A 158 13.20 17.56 3.81
N SER A 159 13.55 16.28 3.92
CA SER A 159 12.63 15.23 4.42
C SER A 159 12.18 15.53 5.86
N LEU A 160 13.10 15.98 6.72
CA LEU A 160 12.78 16.29 8.12
C LEU A 160 11.92 17.56 8.25
N ILE A 161 12.21 18.60 7.46
CA ILE A 161 11.37 19.80 7.38
C ILE A 161 9.97 19.46 6.87
N SER A 162 9.87 18.64 5.82
CA SER A 162 8.58 18.19 5.28
C SER A 162 7.79 17.37 6.29
N PHE A 163 8.45 16.52 7.08
CA PHE A 163 7.82 15.74 8.14
C PHE A 163 7.26 16.63 9.26
N VAL A 164 8.05 17.58 9.76
CA VAL A 164 7.61 18.55 10.77
C VAL A 164 6.49 19.43 10.23
N GLY A 165 6.58 19.87 8.97
CA GLY A 165 5.53 20.62 8.28
C GLY A 165 4.23 19.83 8.18
N GLY A 166 4.30 18.54 7.85
CA GLY A 166 3.13 17.64 7.84
C GLY A 166 2.45 17.53 9.20
N ILE A 167 3.23 17.35 10.28
CA ILE A 167 2.69 17.33 11.65
C ILE A 167 2.01 18.66 11.98
N ALA A 168 2.66 19.79 11.66
CA ALA A 168 2.10 21.11 11.91
C ALA A 168 0.75 21.32 11.19
N VAL A 169 0.63 20.88 9.94
CA VAL A 169 -0.64 20.94 9.18
C VAL A 169 -1.72 20.10 9.87
N VAL A 170 -1.42 18.88 10.30
CA VAL A 170 -2.40 18.01 10.99
C VAL A 170 -2.87 18.65 12.30
N VAL A 171 -1.95 19.21 13.10
CA VAL A 171 -2.29 19.89 14.36
C VAL A 171 -3.11 21.16 14.09
N LEU A 172 -2.78 21.94 13.07
CA LEU A 172 -3.54 23.12 12.68
C LEU A 172 -4.97 22.75 12.26
N LEU A 173 -5.13 21.74 11.40
CA LEU A 173 -6.45 21.25 11.01
C LEU A 173 -7.25 20.81 12.23
N HIS A 174 -6.66 20.01 13.12
CA HIS A 174 -7.31 19.59 14.35
C HIS A 174 -7.79 20.79 15.18
N SER A 175 -6.94 21.81 15.36
CA SER A 175 -7.30 23.02 16.13
C SER A 175 -8.42 23.85 15.51
N ILE A 176 -8.55 23.86 14.18
CA ILE A 176 -9.59 24.60 13.45
C ILE A 176 -10.94 23.88 13.59
N PHE A 177 -10.95 22.55 13.45
CA PHE A 177 -12.17 21.76 13.57
C PHE A 177 -12.69 21.73 15.01
N ASP A 178 -11.81 21.58 16.00
CA ASP A 178 -12.19 21.55 17.41
C ASP A 178 -12.76 22.90 17.89
N LYS A 179 -12.22 24.03 17.39
CA LYS A 179 -12.80 25.36 17.62
C LYS A 179 -14.18 25.55 16.99
N LYS A 180 -14.44 24.92 15.84
CA LYS A 180 -15.74 25.04 15.15
C LYS A 180 -16.84 24.26 15.87
N ASP A 181 -16.49 23.15 16.51
CA ASP A 181 -17.43 22.39 17.34
C ASP A 181 -17.71 23.12 18.67
N ALA A 182 -16.70 23.76 19.27
CA ALA A 182 -16.88 24.59 20.46
C ALA A 182 -17.66 25.91 20.23
N ALA A 183 -17.72 26.41 18.98
CA ALA A 183 -18.44 27.64 18.62
C ALA A 183 -19.90 27.41 18.17
N ASN A 184 -20.32 26.15 17.99
CA ASN A 184 -21.68 25.77 17.59
C ASN A 184 -22.50 25.13 18.74
N VAL A 185 -22.00 25.21 19.97
CA VAL A 185 -22.69 24.86 21.23
C VAL A 185 -22.98 26.15 22.00
#